data_AF-A0A842WPF4-F1
#
_entry.id   AF-A0A842WPF4-F1
#
_cell.length_a   1.000
_cell.length_b   1.000
_cell.length_c   1.000
_cell.angle_alpha   90.00
_cell.angle_beta   90.00
_cell.angle_gamma   90.00
#
_symmetry.space_group_name_H-M   'P 1'
#
loop_
_entity.id
_entity.type
_entity.pdbx_description
1 polymer ?
#
loop_
_entity_poly.entity_id
_entity_poly.type
_entity_poly.pdbx_seq_one_letter_code
_entity_poly.pdbx_strand_id
1 'polypeptide(L)'
;MSPDDLFLFGVESLIAIGVAIAIVIAILVYLRYPTLTSRGWAIIIIGLIFILLHSVFDVFDTLQFDDIIVDILNILDGSTFVIGLILFAIGIYMITEYGAEQWGL
;
A
#
# COMPACT_ATOMS: atom_id res chain seq x y z
N MET A 1 -22.72 12.98 9.74
CA MET A 1 -21.39 12.43 10.03
C MET A 1 -21.05 12.75 11.45
N SER A 2 -20.71 11.73 12.20
CA SER A 2 -20.14 11.88 13.54
C SER A 2 -18.78 12.60 13.44
N PRO A 3 -18.29 13.21 14.53
CA PRO A 3 -16.93 13.74 14.59
C PRO A 3 -15.86 12.69 14.26
N ASP A 4 -16.12 11.43 14.60
CA ASP A 4 -15.22 10.30 14.36
C ASP A 4 -15.16 9.97 12.85
N ASP A 5 -16.30 10.03 12.15
CA ASP A 5 -16.35 9.82 10.68
C ASP A 5 -15.53 10.89 9.94
N LEU A 6 -15.57 12.15 10.41
CA LEU A 6 -14.81 13.25 9.82
C LEU A 6 -13.30 13.10 10.04
N PHE A 7 -12.90 12.59 11.20
CA PHE A 7 -11.50 12.30 11.50
C PHE A 7 -10.98 11.15 10.64
N LEU A 8 -11.74 10.05 10.56
CA LEU A 8 -11.42 8.89 9.74
C LEU A 8 -11.25 9.29 8.26
N PHE A 9 -12.23 10.01 7.71
CA PHE A 9 -12.18 10.53 6.34
C PHE A 9 -10.94 11.43 6.10
N GLY A 10 -10.57 12.24 7.10
CA GLY A 10 -9.38 13.10 7.03
C GLY A 10 -8.08 12.29 6.97
N VAL A 11 -7.95 11.24 7.79
CA VAL A 11 -6.79 10.34 7.80
C VAL A 11 -6.67 9.58 6.48
N GLU A 12 -7.77 8.99 6.00
CA GLU A 12 -7.82 8.26 4.73
C GLU A 12 -7.47 9.14 3.53
N SER A 13 -7.97 10.39 3.50
CA SER A 13 -7.63 11.36 2.46
C SER A 13 -6.13 11.67 2.44
N LEU A 14 -5.51 11.79 3.61
CA LEU A 14 -4.07 12.02 3.78
C LEU A 14 -3.25 10.82 3.27
N ILE A 15 -3.70 9.60 3.59
CA ILE A 15 -3.10 8.36 3.09
C ILE A 15 -3.21 8.31 1.56
N ALA A 16 -4.38 8.58 0.99
CA ALA A 16 -4.60 8.60 -0.45
C ALA A 16 -3.69 9.60 -1.19
N ILE A 17 -3.52 10.81 -0.65
CA ILE A 17 -2.59 11.82 -1.19
C ILE A 17 -1.14 11.31 -1.10
N GLY A 18 -0.74 10.74 0.04
CA GLY A 18 0.59 10.16 0.22
C GLY A 18 0.90 9.06 -0.79
N VAL A 19 -0.05 8.16 -1.03
CA VAL A 19 0.05 7.10 -2.03
C VAL A 19 0.13 7.69 -3.45
N ALA A 20 -0.68 8.70 -3.78
CA ALA A 20 -0.62 9.35 -5.08
C ALA A 20 0.75 9.99 -5.36
N ILE A 21 1.32 10.70 -4.39
CA ILE A 21 2.68 11.28 -4.50
C ILE A 21 3.73 10.18 -4.65
N ALA A 22 3.62 9.10 -3.87
CA ALA A 22 4.53 7.96 -3.96
C ALA A 22 4.49 7.31 -5.35
N ILE A 23 3.30 7.15 -5.94
CA ILE A 23 3.12 6.64 -7.31
C ILE A 23 3.80 7.55 -8.34
N VAL A 24 3.64 8.87 -8.22
CA VAL A 24 4.30 9.81 -9.14
C VAL A 24 5.82 9.69 -9.06
N ILE A 25 6.38 9.66 -7.84
CA ILE A 25 7.83 9.48 -7.63
C ILE A 25 8.29 8.13 -8.20
N ALA A 26 7.54 7.07 -7.92
CA ALA A 26 7.78 5.72 -8.42
C ALA A 26 7.87 5.67 -9.95
N ILE A 27 6.93 6.32 -10.66
CA ILE A 27 6.94 6.43 -12.12
C ILE A 27 8.17 7.20 -12.60
N LEU A 28 8.50 8.34 -11.96
CA LEU A 28 9.67 9.14 -12.33
C LEU A 28 10.99 8.36 -12.17
N VAL A 29 11.12 7.60 -11.08
CA VAL A 29 12.28 6.74 -10.82
C VAL A 29 12.37 5.62 -11.85
N TYR A 30 11.26 4.95 -12.15
CA TYR A 30 11.21 3.89 -13.17
C TYR A 30 11.63 4.41 -14.55
N LEU A 31 11.12 5.56 -14.97
CA LEU A 31 11.45 6.16 -16.27
C LEU A 31 12.91 6.60 -16.36
N ARG A 32 13.50 7.06 -15.25
CA ARG A 32 14.87 7.60 -15.23
C ARG A 32 15.94 6.56 -14.93
N TYR A 33 15.61 5.54 -14.14
CA TYR A 33 16.53 4.52 -13.64
C TYR A 33 15.95 3.10 -13.75
N PRO A 34 15.61 2.63 -14.97
CA PRO A 34 14.90 1.37 -15.17
C PRO A 34 15.64 0.15 -14.63
N THR A 35 16.98 0.19 -14.63
CA THR A 35 17.83 -0.89 -14.08
C THR A 35 17.75 -1.00 -12.57
N LEU A 36 17.70 0.12 -11.83
CA LEU A 36 17.53 0.15 -10.37
C LEU A 36 16.18 -0.42 -9.95
N THR A 37 15.14 -0.16 -10.73
CA THR A 37 13.78 -0.70 -10.51
C THR A 37 13.59 -2.13 -11.01
N SER A 38 14.61 -2.77 -11.58
CA SER A 38 14.45 -4.14 -12.12
C SER A 38 14.29 -5.21 -11.02
N ARG A 39 14.79 -4.93 -9.81
CA ARG A 39 14.71 -5.82 -8.65
C ARG A 39 13.80 -5.20 -7.58
N GLY A 40 12.90 -5.98 -6.99
CA GLY A 40 11.98 -5.52 -5.93
C GLY A 40 10.70 -4.83 -6.42
N TRP A 41 10.65 -4.27 -7.63
CA TRP A 41 9.48 -3.53 -8.12
C TRP A 41 8.23 -4.38 -8.30
N ALA A 42 8.38 -5.63 -8.74
CA ALA A 42 7.27 -6.58 -8.78
C ALA A 42 6.68 -6.82 -7.37
N ILE A 43 7.52 -6.88 -6.34
CA ILE A 43 7.08 -7.06 -4.95
C ILE A 43 6.37 -5.80 -4.45
N ILE A 44 6.89 -4.61 -4.76
CA ILE A 44 6.23 -3.33 -4.47
C ILE A 44 4.84 -3.29 -5.10
N ILE A 45 4.71 -3.65 -6.38
CA ILE A 45 3.42 -3.66 -7.09
C ILE A 45 2.44 -4.63 -6.42
N ILE A 46 2.87 -5.84 -6.06
CA ILE A 46 2.02 -6.78 -5.35
C ILE A 46 1.61 -6.20 -3.98
N GLY A 47 2.54 -5.59 -3.24
CA GLY A 47 2.25 -4.92 -1.97
C GLY A 47 1.21 -3.80 -2.11
N LEU A 48 1.33 -2.98 -3.15
CA LEU A 48 0.36 -1.93 -3.46
C LEU A 48 -1.03 -2.49 -3.82
N ILE A 49 -1.10 -3.62 -4.53
CA ILE A 49 -2.37 -4.30 -4.80
C ILE A 49 -3.05 -4.73 -3.49
N PHE A 50 -2.28 -5.29 -2.55
CA PHE A 50 -2.79 -5.67 -1.23
C PHE A 50 -3.29 -4.47 -0.42
N ILE A 51 -2.57 -3.34 -0.45
CA ILE A 51 -3.01 -2.10 0.20
C ILE A 51 -4.30 -1.54 -0.44
N LEU A 52 -4.44 -1.65 -1.76
CA LEU A 52 -5.67 -1.25 -2.45
C LEU A 52 -6.84 -2.18 -2.12
N LEU A 53 -6.59 -3.48 -1.95
CA LEU A 53 -7.63 -4.43 -1.53
C LEU A 53 -8.15 -4.13 -0.13
N HIS A 54 -7.30 -3.68 0.79
CA HIS A 54 -7.72 -3.15 2.09
C HIS A 54 -8.79 -2.06 1.92
N SER A 55 -8.54 -1.03 1.10
CA SER A 55 -9.57 0.01 0.84
C SER A 55 -10.87 -0.51 0.22
N VAL A 56 -10.84 -1.66 -0.46
CA VAL A 56 -12.07 -2.30 -0.98
C VAL A 56 -12.85 -2.96 0.15
N PHE A 57 -12.16 -3.65 1.07
CA PHE A 57 -12.81 -4.31 2.21
C PHE A 57 -13.41 -3.30 3.20
N ASP A 58 -12.70 -2.21 3.46
CA ASP A 58 -13.18 -1.10 4.28
C ASP A 58 -14.49 -0.50 3.71
N VAL A 59 -14.54 -0.24 2.40
CA VAL A 59 -15.78 0.20 1.74
C VAL A 59 -16.90 -0.84 1.86
N PHE A 60 -16.59 -2.13 1.74
CA PHE A 60 -17.60 -3.18 1.94
C PHE A 60 -18.11 -3.22 3.39
N ASP A 61 -17.26 -2.96 4.38
CA ASP A 61 -17.67 -2.93 5.78
C ASP A 61 -18.73 -1.83 6.04
N THR A 62 -18.62 -0.69 5.36
CA THR A 62 -19.59 0.42 5.48
C THR A 62 -21.00 0.12 4.96
N LEU A 63 -21.20 -0.98 4.22
CA LEU A 63 -22.49 -1.32 3.59
C LEU A 63 -23.51 -2.02 4.51
N GLN A 64 -23.26 -2.06 5.82
CA GLN A 64 -24.18 -2.59 6.85
C GLN A 64 -24.62 -4.05 6.62
N PHE A 65 -23.65 -4.95 6.51
CA PHE A 65 -23.89 -6.40 6.48
C PHE A 65 -24.17 -6.98 7.88
N ASP A 66 -24.53 -8.27 7.96
CA ASP A 66 -24.64 -9.01 9.22
C ASP A 66 -23.30 -9.00 10.00
N ASP A 67 -23.36 -9.03 11.33
CA ASP A 67 -22.20 -8.93 12.24
C ASP A 67 -21.06 -9.93 11.89
N ILE A 68 -21.41 -11.17 11.50
CA ILE A 68 -20.42 -12.20 11.13
C ILE A 68 -19.65 -11.83 9.85
N ILE A 69 -20.32 -11.17 8.89
CA ILE A 69 -19.70 -10.74 7.64
C ILE A 69 -18.75 -9.57 7.91
N VAL A 70 -19.17 -8.62 8.75
CA VAL A 70 -18.37 -7.48 9.23
C VAL A 70 -17.08 -7.97 9.91
N ASP A 71 -17.16 -8.95 10.81
CA ASP A 71 -15.97 -9.51 11.48
C ASP A 71 -14.98 -10.13 10.47
N ILE A 72 -15.48 -10.84 9.45
CA ILE A 72 -14.64 -11.43 8.40
C ILE A 72 -13.99 -10.33 7.55
N LEU A 73 -14.76 -9.30 7.17
CA LEU A 73 -14.26 -8.17 6.39
C LEU A 73 -13.16 -7.43 7.16
N ASN A 74 -13.34 -7.18 8.46
CA ASN A 74 -12.32 -6.55 9.31
C ASN A 74 -11.01 -7.35 9.40
N ILE A 75 -11.08 -8.68 9.46
CA ILE A 75 -9.88 -9.53 9.45
C ILE A 75 -9.17 -9.47 8.08
N LEU A 76 -9.94 -9.54 6.99
CA LEU A 76 -9.40 -9.44 5.63
C LEU A 76 -8.78 -8.05 5.39
N ASP A 77 -9.43 -7.02 5.88
CA ASP A 77 -8.99 -5.64 5.83
C ASP A 77 -7.62 -5.47 6.49
N GLY A 78 -7.53 -5.78 7.79
CA GLY A 78 -6.29 -5.65 8.54
C GLY A 78 -5.17 -6.55 8.01
N SER A 79 -5.47 -7.78 7.61
CA SER A 79 -4.47 -8.72 7.09
C SER A 79 -3.93 -8.30 5.72
N THR A 80 -4.78 -7.82 4.81
CA THR A 80 -4.32 -7.35 3.50
C THR A 80 -3.48 -6.08 3.61
N PHE A 81 -3.84 -5.17 4.51
CA PHE A 81 -3.01 -4.00 4.82
C PHE A 81 -1.62 -4.40 5.32
N VAL A 82 -1.55 -5.28 6.34
CA VAL A 82 -0.27 -5.73 6.91
C VAL A 82 0.60 -6.46 5.89
N ILE A 83 0.03 -7.39 5.12
CA ILE A 83 0.76 -8.10 4.06
C ILE A 83 1.27 -7.11 3.01
N GLY A 84 0.44 -6.14 2.63
CA GLY A 84 0.80 -5.10 1.68
C GLY A 84 2.01 -4.27 2.14
N LEU A 85 2.03 -3.84 3.40
CA LEU A 85 3.16 -3.11 3.99
C LEU A 85 4.45 -3.95 4.05
N ILE A 86 4.36 -5.23 4.40
CA ILE A 86 5.52 -6.14 4.45
C ILE A 86 6.13 -6.28 3.05
N LEU A 87 5.31 -6.54 2.03
CA LEU A 87 5.76 -6.67 0.65
C LEU A 87 6.38 -5.36 0.14
N PHE A 88 5.75 -4.23 0.46
CA PHE A 88 6.28 -2.92 0.12
C PHE A 88 7.68 -2.70 0.73
N ALA A 89 7.86 -3.02 2.02
CA ALA A 89 9.15 -2.91 2.70
C ALA A 89 10.21 -3.85 2.10
N ILE A 90 9.86 -5.10 1.81
CA ILE A 90 10.77 -6.07 1.14
C ILE A 90 11.20 -5.53 -0.23
N GLY A 91 10.26 -4.99 -1.00
CA GLY A 91 10.55 -4.42 -2.31
C GLY A 91 11.52 -3.23 -2.24
N ILE A 92 11.35 -2.33 -1.27
CA ILE A 92 12.29 -1.23 -1.01
C ILE A 92 13.67 -1.76 -0.63
N TYR A 93 13.72 -2.75 0.27
CA TYR A 93 14.98 -3.37 0.69
C TYR A 93 15.75 -3.92 -0.52
N MET A 94 15.09 -4.68 -1.40
CA MET A 94 15.73 -5.25 -2.60
C MET A 94 16.26 -4.18 -3.57
N ILE A 95 15.52 -3.07 -3.76
CA ILE A 95 15.97 -1.95 -4.59
C ILE A 95 17.20 -1.30 -3.97
N THR A 96 17.19 -1.12 -2.65
CA THR A 96 18.28 -0.48 -1.91
C THR A 96 19.54 -1.35 -1.92
N GLU A 97 19.39 -2.66 -1.70
CA GLU A 97 20.47 -3.65 -1.75
C GLU A 97 21.10 -3.71 -3.16
N TYR A 98 20.27 -3.80 -4.21
CA TYR A 98 20.76 -3.71 -5.59
C TYR A 98 21.46 -2.38 -5.88
N GLY A 99 20.91 -1.27 -5.36
CA GLY A 99 21.55 0.03 -5.41
C GLY A 99 22.93 0.02 -4.75
N ALA A 100 23.07 -0.53 -3.54
CA ALA A 100 24.35 -0.64 -2.84
C ALA A 100 25.37 -1.47 -3.64
N GLU A 101 24.95 -2.61 -4.22
CA GLU A 101 25.81 -3.44 -5.08
C GLU A 101 26.38 -2.65 -6.27
N GLN A 102 25.58 -1.78 -6.90
CA GLN A 102 26.07 -0.95 -8.02
C GLN A 102 27.11 0.10 -7.59
N TRP A 103 27.16 0.44 -6.31
CA TRP A 103 28.11 1.41 -5.75
C TRP A 103 29.31 0.73 -5.05
N GLY A 104 29.37 -0.61 -5.05
CA GLY A 104 30.45 -1.38 -4.44
C GLY A 104 30.44 -1.34 -2.91
N LEU A 105 29.26 -1.10 -2.31
CA LEU A 105 29.02 -1.15 -0.88
C LEU A 105 28.59 -2.54 -0.41
#